data_AF-A0A0M0TDM7-F1
#
_entry.id   AF-A0A0M0TDM7-F1
#
_cell.length_a   1.000
_cell.length_b   1.000
_cell.length_c   1.000
_cell.angle_alpha   90.00
_cell.angle_beta   90.00
_cell.angle_gamma   90.00
#
_symmetry.space_group_name_H-M   'P 1'
#
loop_
_entity.id
_entity.type
_entity.pdbx_description
1 polymer ?
#
loop_
_entity_poly.entity_id
_entity_poly.type
_entity_poly.pdbx_seq_one_letter_code
_entity_poly.pdbx_strand_id
1 'polypeptide(L)'
;MKNVLKWVGIVFVVLIVIIFIAGNDESKSSSSNSSAAISSKKAIKLTENELQAAKEMIHDEVETSFDGGSSQLDTEYLAVSAREMQKVYADNEARGDKIYKGKKIIVSGIIDSIDSSFGDIPVVTLKTGDMFNKVHVNFSKKYRDLAAELNKNQKVKYACVGSSVIIGSPSVRDCTPVSVAVNELTDKFVSSANNALKNPGKASEYDKQIILFVKVASVATEDFKTCNATDQKCLSSAISKYGENNLKNNEEIKAVMEKLGVEPATLEI
;
A
#
# COMPACT_ATOMS: atom_id res chain seq x y z
N MET A 1 0.06 -15.69 -9.28
CA MET A 1 1.49 -15.57 -9.63
C MET A 1 1.85 -14.36 -10.49
N LYS A 2 0.92 -13.48 -10.93
CA LYS A 2 1.28 -12.24 -11.65
C LYS A 2 1.60 -11.06 -10.71
N ASN A 3 0.98 -11.02 -9.54
CA ASN A 3 1.07 -9.88 -8.62
C ASN A 3 2.35 -9.89 -7.77
N VAL A 4 2.93 -11.06 -7.53
CA VAL A 4 4.22 -11.20 -6.81
C VAL A 4 5.39 -10.66 -7.64
N LEU A 5 5.34 -10.77 -8.98
CA LEU A 5 6.38 -10.21 -9.85
C LEU A 5 6.41 -8.66 -9.81
N LYS A 6 5.27 -8.01 -9.56
CA LYS A 6 5.19 -6.53 -9.51
C LYS A 6 5.96 -5.96 -8.32
N TRP A 7 5.88 -6.62 -7.17
CA TRP A 7 6.57 -6.25 -5.93
C TRP A 7 8.05 -6.54 -5.97
N VAL A 8 8.41 -7.71 -6.52
CA VAL A 8 9.80 -8.02 -6.86
C VAL A 8 10.35 -6.94 -7.79
N GLY A 9 9.59 -6.42 -8.76
CA GLY A 9 10.03 -5.34 -9.64
C GLY A 9 10.37 -4.02 -8.94
N ILE A 10 9.49 -3.48 -8.08
CA ILE A 10 9.73 -2.20 -7.37
C ILE A 10 10.85 -2.36 -6.34
N VAL A 11 10.84 -3.43 -5.54
CA VAL A 11 11.90 -3.74 -4.58
C VAL A 11 13.22 -3.92 -5.32
N PHE A 12 13.22 -4.63 -6.45
CA PHE A 12 14.44 -4.87 -7.22
C PHE A 12 14.95 -3.58 -7.87
N VAL A 13 14.10 -2.67 -8.35
CA VAL A 13 14.53 -1.35 -8.88
C VAL A 13 15.03 -0.44 -7.77
N VAL A 14 14.38 -0.40 -6.61
CA VAL A 14 14.83 0.39 -5.45
C VAL A 14 16.13 -0.20 -4.88
N LEU A 15 16.25 -1.53 -4.74
CA LEU A 15 17.50 -2.21 -4.39
C LEU A 15 18.58 -1.98 -5.43
N ILE A 16 18.26 -2.02 -6.72
CA ILE A 16 19.16 -1.66 -7.83
C ILE A 16 19.67 -0.23 -7.62
N VAL A 17 18.79 0.74 -7.40
CA VAL A 17 19.19 2.13 -7.17
C VAL A 17 20.02 2.27 -5.89
N ILE A 18 19.68 1.57 -4.80
CA ILE A 18 20.43 1.59 -3.53
C ILE A 18 21.81 0.91 -3.68
N ILE A 19 21.89 -0.24 -4.35
CA ILE A 19 23.12 -1.01 -4.61
C ILE A 19 24.01 -0.28 -5.61
N PHE A 20 23.44 0.35 -6.63
CA PHE A 20 24.24 1.03 -7.64
C PHE A 20 24.94 2.26 -7.05
N ILE A 21 24.33 3.04 -6.14
CA ILE A 21 25.00 4.22 -5.58
C ILE A 21 26.12 3.84 -4.56
N ALA A 22 26.22 2.56 -4.16
CA ALA A 22 27.34 2.00 -3.38
C ALA A 22 28.70 2.17 -4.07
N GLY A 23 29.60 2.95 -3.48
CA GLY A 23 31.01 3.02 -3.88
C GLY A 23 31.84 1.94 -3.17
N ASN A 24 32.62 1.21 -3.94
CA ASN A 24 33.77 0.45 -3.44
C ASN A 24 34.95 1.42 -3.30
N ASP A 25 35.01 2.15 -2.18
CA ASP A 25 36.12 3.08 -1.92
C ASP A 25 37.31 2.33 -1.30
N GLU A 26 38.38 2.19 -2.09
CA GLU A 26 39.72 1.98 -1.52
C GLU A 26 40.13 3.26 -0.79
N SER A 27 40.35 3.11 0.51
CA SER A 27 40.81 4.14 1.44
C SER A 27 42.01 4.95 0.91
N LYS A 28 41.89 6.28 0.92
CA LYS A 28 43.03 7.17 1.20
C LYS A 28 42.57 8.53 1.73
N SER A 29 42.95 8.79 2.97
CA SER A 29 42.81 10.08 3.65
C SER A 29 43.64 11.17 2.97
N SER A 30 43.11 12.38 2.86
CA SER A 30 43.88 13.62 3.11
C SER A 30 42.95 14.80 3.31
N SER A 31 43.16 15.48 4.42
CA SER A 31 42.54 16.71 4.88
C SER A 31 43.00 17.94 4.09
N SER A 32 42.08 18.86 3.76
CA SER A 32 42.36 20.30 3.72
C SER A 32 41.09 21.15 3.73
N ASN A 33 41.14 22.20 4.56
CA ASN A 33 40.10 23.17 4.86
C ASN A 33 39.62 24.03 3.67
N SER A 34 38.38 24.50 3.86
CA SER A 34 37.90 25.90 3.76
C SER A 34 36.89 26.26 2.67
N SER A 35 35.90 27.02 3.16
CA SER A 35 35.15 28.09 2.51
C SER A 35 33.72 27.76 2.10
N ALA A 36 32.82 28.40 2.85
CA ALA A 36 31.37 28.43 2.71
C ALA A 36 30.89 28.72 1.28
N ALA A 37 29.86 27.97 0.88
CA ALA A 37 28.79 28.46 0.04
C ALA A 37 27.48 28.03 0.69
N ILE A 38 26.84 28.96 1.40
CA ILE A 38 25.44 28.85 1.83
C ILE A 38 24.61 28.92 0.56
N SER A 39 24.40 27.77 -0.09
CA SER A 39 23.49 27.64 -1.22
C SER A 39 22.06 27.62 -0.66
N SER A 40 21.23 28.54 -1.15
CA SER A 40 19.85 28.69 -0.72
C SER A 40 19.11 27.35 -0.84
N LYS A 41 18.78 26.74 0.29
CA LYS A 41 18.10 25.44 0.36
C LYS A 41 16.67 25.62 -0.17
N LYS A 42 16.49 25.56 -1.50
CA LYS A 42 15.16 25.49 -2.13
C LYS A 42 14.46 24.29 -1.49
N ALA A 43 13.27 24.53 -0.92
CA ALA A 43 12.55 23.48 -0.22
C ALA A 43 12.24 22.34 -1.21
N ILE A 44 12.97 21.22 -1.08
CA ILE A 44 12.75 20.00 -1.86
C ILE A 44 11.32 19.53 -1.58
N LYS A 45 10.49 19.49 -2.62
CA LYS A 45 9.08 19.07 -2.62
C LYS A 45 8.84 18.18 -3.83
N LEU A 46 7.85 17.30 -3.74
CA LEU A 46 7.37 16.57 -4.90
C LEU A 46 6.64 17.53 -5.85
N THR A 47 6.80 17.34 -7.16
CA THR A 47 5.97 17.97 -8.18
C THR A 47 4.56 17.38 -8.18
N GLU A 48 3.61 18.02 -8.86
CA GLU A 48 2.24 17.48 -9.01
C GLU A 48 2.25 16.11 -9.72
N ASN A 49 3.11 15.93 -10.73
CA ASN A 49 3.25 14.67 -11.46
C ASN A 49 3.89 13.57 -10.59
N GLU A 50 4.93 13.91 -9.80
CA GLU A 50 5.52 12.98 -8.83
C GLU A 50 4.51 12.58 -7.74
N LEU A 51 3.68 13.51 -7.27
CA LEU A 51 2.64 13.25 -6.28
C LEU A 51 1.53 12.36 -6.84
N GLN A 52 1.08 12.64 -8.07
CA GLN A 52 0.10 11.82 -8.77
C GLN A 52 0.64 10.41 -9.02
N ALA A 53 1.90 10.29 -9.44
CA ALA A 53 2.57 9.01 -9.62
C ALA A 53 2.65 8.22 -8.29
N ALA A 54 3.04 8.89 -7.20
CA ALA A 54 3.04 8.30 -5.87
C ALA A 54 1.63 7.80 -5.47
N LYS A 55 0.59 8.59 -5.73
CA LYS A 55 -0.80 8.23 -5.46
C LYS A 55 -1.21 6.96 -6.20
N GLU A 56 -0.92 6.87 -7.50
CA GLU A 56 -1.27 5.69 -8.31
C GLU A 56 -0.51 4.43 -7.87
N MET A 57 0.79 4.56 -7.59
CA MET A 57 1.61 3.43 -7.13
C MET A 57 1.17 2.93 -5.75
N ILE A 58 0.90 3.84 -4.81
CA ILE A 58 0.38 3.51 -3.48
C ILE A 58 -1.00 2.87 -3.60
N HIS A 59 -1.86 3.36 -4.50
CA HIS A 59 -3.19 2.78 -4.72
C HIS A 59 -3.11 1.32 -5.22
N ASP A 60 -2.31 1.03 -6.27
CA ASP A 60 -2.10 -0.35 -6.77
C ASP A 60 -1.55 -1.26 -5.66
N GLU A 61 -0.72 -0.71 -4.77
CA GLU A 61 -0.18 -1.43 -3.63
C GLU A 61 -1.23 -1.75 -2.55
N VAL A 62 -2.02 -0.76 -2.14
CA VAL A 62 -3.09 -0.98 -1.15
C VAL A 62 -4.10 -2.01 -1.68
N GLU A 63 -4.47 -1.93 -2.96
CA GLU A 63 -5.33 -2.93 -3.60
C GLU A 63 -4.70 -4.33 -3.60
N THR A 64 -3.40 -4.42 -3.93
CA THR A 64 -2.66 -5.68 -3.91
C THR A 64 -2.63 -6.30 -2.52
N SER A 65 -2.41 -5.49 -1.48
CA SER A 65 -2.47 -5.90 -0.07
C SER A 65 -3.85 -6.52 0.26
N PHE A 66 -4.93 -5.87 -0.19
CA PHE A 66 -6.31 -6.30 0.05
C PHE A 66 -6.72 -7.54 -0.77
N ASP A 67 -5.97 -7.89 -1.81
CA ASP A 67 -6.11 -9.12 -2.59
C ASP A 67 -5.31 -10.30 -2.02
N GLY A 68 -4.63 -10.12 -0.88
CA GLY A 68 -3.76 -11.15 -0.28
C GLY A 68 -2.43 -11.30 -1.03
N GLY A 69 -2.03 -10.28 -1.80
CA GLY A 69 -0.70 -10.17 -2.37
C GLY A 69 0.34 -9.81 -1.30
N SER A 70 1.62 -10.07 -1.61
CA SER A 70 2.73 -9.52 -0.82
C SER A 70 2.74 -8.01 -0.98
N SER A 71 2.62 -7.28 0.14
CA SER A 71 2.63 -5.82 0.19
C SER A 71 3.71 -5.38 1.19
N GLN A 72 4.44 -4.30 0.88
CA GLN A 72 5.33 -3.63 1.84
C GLN A 72 4.59 -2.64 2.73
N LEU A 73 3.33 -2.31 2.41
CA LEU A 73 2.48 -1.47 3.23
C LEU A 73 1.84 -2.26 4.36
N ASP A 74 2.10 -1.83 5.59
CA ASP A 74 1.27 -2.23 6.72
C ASP A 74 -0.04 -1.44 6.68
N THR A 75 -1.04 -2.03 6.05
CA THR A 75 -2.38 -1.45 5.97
C THR A 75 -3.18 -1.62 7.26
N GLU A 76 -2.68 -2.41 8.22
CA GLU A 76 -3.38 -2.88 9.42
C GLU A 76 -4.60 -3.77 9.13
N TYR A 77 -4.92 -4.06 7.86
CA TYR A 77 -6.05 -4.88 7.46
C TYR A 77 -5.64 -6.35 7.28
N LEU A 78 -6.47 -7.25 7.80
CA LEU A 78 -6.38 -8.68 7.54
C LEU A 78 -7.35 -9.07 6.42
N ALA A 79 -6.83 -9.52 5.28
CA ALA A 79 -7.66 -10.07 4.20
C ALA A 79 -8.08 -11.52 4.50
N VAL A 80 -9.37 -11.82 4.36
CA VAL A 80 -9.91 -13.16 4.62
C VAL A 80 -11.17 -13.40 3.80
N SER A 81 -11.37 -14.62 3.31
CA SER A 81 -12.66 -15.00 2.71
C SER A 81 -13.69 -15.39 3.77
N ALA A 82 -14.98 -15.26 3.45
CA ALA A 82 -16.07 -15.66 4.34
C ALA A 82 -15.98 -17.16 4.74
N ARG A 83 -15.56 -18.01 3.80
CA ARG A 83 -15.32 -19.44 4.03
C ARG A 83 -14.19 -19.68 5.02
N GLU A 84 -13.06 -19.00 4.87
CA GLU A 84 -11.92 -19.14 5.78
C GLU A 84 -12.26 -18.64 7.17
N MET A 85 -12.90 -17.46 7.27
CA MET A 85 -13.37 -16.91 8.54
C MET A 85 -14.28 -17.92 9.25
N GLN A 86 -15.29 -18.45 8.56
CA GLN A 86 -16.19 -19.43 9.16
C GLN A 86 -15.48 -20.70 9.60
N LYS A 87 -14.53 -21.21 8.79
CA LYS A 87 -13.76 -22.40 9.16
C LYS A 87 -12.99 -22.19 10.46
N VAL A 88 -12.34 -21.03 10.62
CA VAL A 88 -11.59 -20.72 11.85
C VAL A 88 -12.50 -20.70 13.07
N TYR A 89 -13.67 -20.07 12.98
CA TYR A 89 -14.66 -20.02 14.07
C TYR A 89 -15.27 -21.39 14.37
N ALA A 90 -15.62 -22.16 13.35
CA ALA A 90 -16.17 -23.52 13.50
C ALA A 90 -15.17 -24.46 14.18
N ASP A 91 -13.88 -24.36 13.84
CA ASP A 91 -12.84 -25.17 14.45
C ASP A 91 -12.54 -24.72 15.89
N ASN A 92 -12.55 -23.41 16.17
CA ASN A 92 -12.35 -22.85 17.51
C ASN A 92 -12.78 -21.36 17.58
N GLU A 93 -13.89 -21.09 18.27
CA GLU A 93 -14.44 -19.73 18.41
C GLU A 93 -13.49 -18.76 19.12
N ALA A 94 -12.84 -19.17 20.22
CA ALA A 94 -11.91 -18.30 20.95
C ALA A 94 -10.70 -17.89 20.10
N ARG A 95 -10.24 -18.79 19.21
CA ARG A 95 -9.22 -18.47 18.22
C ARG A 95 -9.73 -17.51 17.16
N GLY A 96 -10.97 -17.70 16.69
CA GLY A 96 -11.63 -16.75 15.79
C GLY A 96 -11.69 -15.35 16.39
N ASP A 97 -12.13 -15.23 17.64
CA ASP A 97 -12.18 -13.97 18.38
C ASP A 97 -10.79 -13.33 18.49
N LYS A 98 -9.76 -14.11 18.82
CA LYS A 98 -8.37 -13.61 18.90
C LYS A 98 -7.87 -13.05 17.57
N ILE A 99 -8.24 -13.68 16.44
CA ILE A 99 -7.74 -13.31 15.11
C ILE A 99 -8.54 -12.14 14.53
N TYR A 100 -9.87 -12.14 14.66
CA TYR A 100 -10.75 -11.24 13.89
C TYR A 100 -11.42 -10.15 14.73
N LYS A 101 -11.79 -10.42 15.99
CA LYS A 101 -12.63 -9.49 16.76
C LYS A 101 -11.92 -8.17 17.02
N GLY A 102 -12.58 -7.08 16.64
CA GLY A 102 -12.04 -5.72 16.74
C GLY A 102 -10.91 -5.41 15.76
N LYS A 103 -10.52 -6.34 14.88
CA LYS A 103 -9.50 -6.09 13.86
C LYS A 103 -10.12 -5.51 12.60
N LYS A 104 -9.34 -4.74 11.84
CA LYS A 104 -9.70 -4.28 10.50
C LYS A 104 -9.58 -5.45 9.54
N ILE A 105 -10.66 -5.78 8.84
CA ILE A 105 -10.77 -6.97 7.99
C ILE A 105 -11.16 -6.53 6.58
N ILE A 106 -10.46 -7.07 5.58
CA ILE A 106 -10.99 -7.12 4.21
C ILE A 106 -11.68 -8.46 4.05
N VAL A 107 -13.00 -8.46 4.14
CA VAL A 107 -13.79 -9.69 3.96
C VAL A 107 -14.21 -9.82 2.51
N SER A 108 -13.98 -11.00 1.93
CA SER A 108 -14.42 -11.32 0.57
C SER A 108 -15.35 -12.52 0.56
N GLY A 109 -16.28 -12.58 -0.40
CA GLY A 109 -17.20 -13.71 -0.49
C GLY A 109 -18.20 -13.61 -1.62
N ILE A 110 -19.16 -14.54 -1.60
CA ILE A 110 -20.31 -14.56 -2.50
C ILE A 110 -21.55 -14.31 -1.66
N ILE A 111 -22.42 -13.40 -2.09
CA ILE A 111 -23.69 -13.12 -1.39
C ILE A 111 -24.58 -14.36 -1.41
N ASP A 112 -25.04 -14.73 -0.22
CA ASP A 112 -26.02 -15.80 0.02
C ASP A 112 -27.44 -15.21 0.09
N SER A 113 -27.65 -14.27 1.02
CA SER A 113 -28.91 -13.55 1.19
C SER A 113 -28.72 -12.06 1.42
N ILE A 114 -29.80 -11.32 1.17
CA ILE A 114 -29.96 -9.89 1.43
C ILE A 114 -31.36 -9.78 2.03
N ASP A 115 -31.44 -9.65 3.35
CA ASP A 115 -32.70 -9.70 4.09
C ASP A 115 -32.89 -8.41 4.90
N SER A 116 -34.13 -7.97 5.07
CA SER A 116 -34.44 -6.88 6.00
C SER A 116 -34.52 -7.41 7.42
N SER A 117 -33.71 -6.87 8.33
CA SER A 117 -33.78 -7.12 9.76
C SER A 117 -34.79 -6.20 10.45
N PHE A 118 -34.89 -6.30 11.77
CA PHE A 118 -35.78 -5.48 12.58
C PHE A 118 -35.46 -3.98 12.41
N GLY A 119 -36.48 -3.18 12.08
CA GLY A 119 -36.33 -1.76 11.78
C GLY A 119 -35.82 -1.45 10.37
N ASP A 120 -36.10 -2.33 9.39
CA ASP A 120 -35.79 -2.16 7.96
C ASP A 120 -34.29 -1.99 7.67
N ILE A 121 -33.43 -2.54 8.53
CA ILE A 121 -31.98 -2.52 8.34
C ILE A 121 -31.60 -3.73 7.48
N PRO A 122 -31.05 -3.53 6.27
CA PRO A 122 -30.65 -4.64 5.43
C PRO A 122 -29.43 -5.35 6.02
N VAL A 123 -29.49 -6.68 6.05
CA VAL A 123 -28.41 -7.58 6.48
C VAL A 123 -28.02 -8.43 5.29
N VAL A 124 -26.73 -8.40 4.95
CA VAL A 124 -26.15 -9.23 3.90
C VAL A 124 -25.46 -10.41 4.54
N THR A 125 -25.64 -11.60 3.98
CA THR A 125 -24.91 -12.79 4.40
C THR A 125 -24.04 -13.32 3.27
N LEU A 126 -22.86 -13.85 3.61
CA LEU A 126 -21.92 -14.43 2.66
C LEU A 126 -21.88 -15.95 2.79
N LYS A 127 -21.76 -16.63 1.65
CA LYS A 127 -21.58 -18.08 1.56
C LYS A 127 -20.27 -18.50 2.20
N THR A 128 -20.34 -19.55 3.01
CA THR A 128 -19.20 -20.17 3.70
C THR A 128 -18.90 -21.57 3.16
N GLY A 129 -19.89 -22.23 2.55
CA GLY A 129 -19.86 -23.66 2.25
C GLY A 129 -20.53 -24.53 3.32
N ASP A 130 -20.88 -23.93 4.47
CA ASP A 130 -21.75 -24.54 5.46
C ASP A 130 -23.23 -24.23 5.16
N MET A 131 -24.13 -25.17 5.46
CA MET A 131 -25.55 -25.01 5.18
C MET A 131 -26.19 -23.98 6.12
N PHE A 132 -25.80 -23.96 7.39
CA PHE A 132 -26.46 -23.20 8.44
C PHE A 132 -25.72 -21.92 8.80
N ASN A 133 -24.40 -21.95 8.81
CA ASN A 133 -23.57 -20.86 9.31
C ASN A 133 -23.05 -20.00 8.17
N LYS A 134 -23.37 -18.70 8.20
CA LYS A 134 -22.93 -17.72 7.21
C LYS A 134 -21.99 -16.70 7.85
N VAL A 135 -21.43 -15.80 7.04
CA VAL A 135 -20.80 -14.58 7.58
C VAL A 135 -21.79 -13.44 7.44
N HIS A 136 -22.17 -12.82 8.55
CA HIS A 136 -23.06 -11.64 8.54
C HIS A 136 -22.25 -10.37 8.27
N VAL A 137 -22.67 -9.59 7.29
CA VAL A 137 -22.07 -8.31 6.91
C VAL A 137 -23.01 -7.18 7.30
N ASN A 138 -22.59 -6.38 8.28
CA ASN A 138 -23.34 -5.21 8.73
C ASN A 138 -22.66 -3.94 8.23
N PHE A 139 -23.29 -3.26 7.27
CA PHE A 139 -22.80 -1.98 6.75
C PHE A 139 -22.85 -0.89 7.81
N SER A 140 -21.87 0.03 7.74
CA SER A 140 -21.94 1.26 8.52
C SER A 140 -23.15 2.08 8.09
N LYS A 141 -23.65 2.96 8.97
CA LYS A 141 -24.90 3.71 8.73
C LYS A 141 -24.94 4.42 7.37
N LYS A 142 -23.79 4.96 6.93
CA LYS A 142 -23.64 5.69 5.66
C LYS A 142 -23.83 4.80 4.42
N TYR A 143 -23.57 3.49 4.53
CA TYR A 143 -23.58 2.56 3.40
C TYR A 143 -24.68 1.49 3.51
N ARG A 144 -25.69 1.70 4.35
CA ARG A 144 -26.81 0.74 4.47
C ARG A 144 -27.59 0.59 3.17
N ASP A 145 -27.80 1.70 2.46
CA ASP A 145 -28.56 1.71 1.20
C ASP A 145 -27.86 0.93 0.09
N LEU A 146 -26.54 0.69 0.22
CA LEU A 146 -25.77 -0.14 -0.72
C LEU A 146 -26.39 -1.53 -0.87
N ALA A 147 -27.01 -2.07 0.19
CA ALA A 147 -27.63 -3.39 0.14
C ALA A 147 -28.74 -3.50 -0.92
N ALA A 148 -29.42 -2.40 -1.26
CA ALA A 148 -30.45 -2.37 -2.29
C ALA A 148 -29.90 -2.56 -3.71
N GLU A 149 -28.59 -2.33 -3.90
CA GLU A 149 -27.90 -2.48 -5.18
C GLU A 149 -27.30 -3.88 -5.38
N LEU A 150 -27.33 -4.72 -4.34
CA LEU A 150 -26.69 -6.03 -4.33
C LEU A 150 -27.63 -7.12 -4.84
N ASN A 151 -27.02 -8.17 -5.38
CA ASN A 151 -27.73 -9.36 -5.84
C ASN A 151 -27.17 -10.63 -5.21
N LYS A 152 -28.04 -11.63 -5.01
CA LYS A 152 -27.60 -12.99 -4.63
C LYS A 152 -26.61 -13.52 -5.66
N ASN A 153 -25.65 -14.34 -5.21
CA ASN A 153 -24.57 -14.90 -6.02
C ASN A 153 -23.54 -13.90 -6.57
N GLN A 154 -23.64 -12.61 -6.21
CA GLN A 154 -22.62 -11.63 -6.54
C GLN A 154 -21.35 -11.85 -5.70
N LYS A 155 -20.18 -11.75 -6.33
CA LYS A 155 -18.89 -11.68 -5.62
C LYS A 155 -18.71 -10.28 -5.07
N VAL A 156 -18.35 -10.18 -3.79
CA VAL A 156 -18.20 -8.91 -3.08
C VAL A 156 -16.96 -8.90 -2.20
N LYS A 157 -16.51 -7.68 -1.88
CA LYS A 157 -15.42 -7.41 -0.97
C LYS A 157 -15.71 -6.12 -0.20
N TYR A 158 -15.51 -6.14 1.12
CA TYR A 158 -15.75 -5.00 2.00
C TYR A 158 -14.63 -4.82 3.01
N ALA A 159 -14.36 -3.58 3.36
CA ALA A 159 -13.54 -3.22 4.49
C ALA A 159 -14.43 -3.11 5.73
N CYS A 160 -14.12 -3.85 6.78
CA CYS A 160 -14.97 -4.00 7.96
C CYS A 160 -14.14 -4.06 9.25
N VAL A 161 -14.83 -4.08 10.38
CA VAL A 161 -14.28 -4.49 11.68
C VAL A 161 -14.85 -5.86 12.05
N GLY A 162 -13.99 -6.80 12.45
CA GLY A 162 -14.45 -8.10 12.92
C GLY A 162 -15.30 -7.96 14.19
N SER A 163 -16.41 -8.68 14.23
CA SER A 163 -17.37 -8.68 15.34
C SER A 163 -17.47 -10.08 15.94
N SER A 164 -18.39 -10.27 16.88
CA SER A 164 -18.64 -11.54 17.56
C SER A 164 -19.38 -12.55 16.67
N VAL A 165 -19.56 -13.76 17.18
CA VAL A 165 -20.43 -14.78 16.59
C VAL A 165 -21.91 -14.51 16.94
N ILE A 166 -22.81 -14.73 15.98
CA ILE A 166 -24.26 -14.72 16.11
C ILE A 166 -24.74 -16.14 15.81
N ILE A 167 -25.13 -16.92 16.83
CA ILE A 167 -25.65 -18.30 16.68
C ILE A 167 -24.74 -19.15 15.75
N GLY A 168 -23.46 -19.29 16.11
CA GLY A 168 -22.48 -20.07 15.32
C GLY A 168 -21.99 -19.40 14.02
N SER A 169 -22.60 -18.29 13.61
CA SER A 169 -22.23 -17.51 12.42
C SER A 169 -21.38 -16.28 12.77
N PRO A 170 -20.14 -16.16 12.31
CA PRO A 170 -19.32 -14.97 12.53
C PRO A 170 -19.96 -13.75 11.88
N SER A 171 -19.68 -12.59 12.46
CA SER A 171 -20.16 -11.32 11.93
C SER A 171 -19.02 -10.33 11.77
N VAL A 172 -19.22 -9.41 10.82
CA VAL A 172 -18.42 -8.20 10.66
C VAL A 172 -19.34 -6.98 10.72
N ARG A 173 -18.79 -5.85 11.12
CA ARG A 173 -19.52 -4.60 11.32
C ARG A 173 -18.77 -3.41 10.75
N ASP A 174 -19.45 -2.27 10.74
CA ASP A 174 -18.91 -1.00 10.23
C ASP A 174 -18.37 -1.14 8.80
N CYS A 175 -19.00 -2.00 8.00
CA CYS A 175 -18.52 -2.32 6.68
C CYS A 175 -18.73 -1.17 5.70
N THR A 176 -17.73 -0.94 4.85
CA THR A 176 -17.73 0.04 3.77
C THR A 176 -17.27 -0.62 2.46
N PRO A 177 -17.60 -0.04 1.29
CA PRO A 177 -17.01 -0.46 0.03
C PRO A 177 -15.48 -0.46 0.12
N VAL A 178 -14.82 -1.50 -0.40
CA VAL A 178 -13.36 -1.60 -0.34
C VAL A 178 -12.66 -0.40 -0.97
N SER A 179 -13.25 0.20 -2.01
CA SER A 179 -12.75 1.41 -2.67
C SER A 179 -12.64 2.61 -1.73
N VAL A 180 -13.51 2.72 -0.72
CA VAL A 180 -13.44 3.79 0.29
C VAL A 180 -12.19 3.61 1.13
N ALA A 181 -11.95 2.39 1.64
CA ALA A 181 -10.77 2.09 2.45
C ALA A 181 -9.46 2.23 1.64
N VAL A 182 -9.47 1.81 0.37
CA VAL A 182 -8.33 1.99 -0.55
C VAL A 182 -7.99 3.48 -0.69
N ASN A 183 -8.98 4.32 -0.97
CA ASN A 183 -8.76 5.76 -1.14
C ASN A 183 -8.27 6.42 0.15
N GLU A 184 -8.88 6.12 1.30
CA GLU A 184 -8.48 6.67 2.60
C GLU A 184 -7.04 6.30 2.98
N LEU A 185 -6.64 5.04 2.77
CA LEU A 185 -5.27 4.59 3.00
C LEU A 185 -4.29 5.22 2.01
N THR A 186 -4.67 5.30 0.73
CA THR A 186 -3.85 5.93 -0.30
C THR A 186 -3.55 7.38 0.07
N ASP A 187 -4.56 8.15 0.43
CA ASP A 187 -4.40 9.55 0.84
C ASP A 187 -3.57 9.67 2.14
N LYS A 188 -3.72 8.72 3.09
CA LYS A 188 -2.89 8.64 4.31
C LYS A 188 -1.41 8.44 3.97
N PHE A 189 -1.08 7.48 3.11
CA PHE A 189 0.31 7.18 2.74
C PHE A 189 0.93 8.27 1.86
N VAL A 190 0.19 8.84 0.91
CA VAL A 190 0.63 10.00 0.12
C VAL A 190 0.93 11.21 1.01
N SER A 191 0.06 11.46 2.00
CA SER A 191 0.28 12.53 2.99
C SER A 191 1.50 12.27 3.86
N SER A 192 1.75 11.02 4.24
CA SER A 192 2.95 10.60 4.97
C SER A 192 4.21 10.89 4.16
N ALA A 193 4.25 10.46 2.89
CA ALA A 193 5.37 10.71 1.99
C ALA A 193 5.64 12.21 1.78
N ASN A 194 4.60 13.02 1.56
CA ASN A 194 4.77 14.47 1.43
C ASN A 194 5.28 15.12 2.73
N ASN A 195 4.86 14.61 3.89
CA ASN A 195 5.33 15.09 5.19
C ASN A 195 6.75 14.62 5.53
N ALA A 196 7.20 13.47 5.02
CA ALA A 196 8.55 12.97 5.20
C ALA A 196 9.60 13.93 4.60
N LEU A 197 9.31 14.60 3.49
CA LEU A 197 10.18 15.67 2.98
C LEU A 197 10.27 16.88 3.92
N LYS A 198 9.27 17.14 4.76
CA LYS A 198 9.30 18.25 5.73
C LYS A 198 9.97 17.83 7.04
N ASN A 199 9.75 16.59 7.46
CA ASN A 199 10.21 16.03 8.74
C ASN A 199 10.87 14.66 8.52
N PRO A 200 12.07 14.60 7.91
CA PRO A 200 12.68 13.34 7.47
C PRO A 200 12.97 12.37 8.62
N GLY A 201 13.24 12.86 9.83
CA GLY A 201 13.45 12.00 11.00
C GLY A 201 12.22 11.20 11.46
N LYS A 202 11.03 11.45 10.89
CA LYS A 202 9.81 10.66 11.13
C LYS A 202 9.38 9.84 9.91
N ALA A 203 10.13 9.88 8.83
CA ALA A 203 9.80 9.14 7.61
C ALA A 203 9.93 7.64 7.85
N SER A 204 8.91 6.88 7.48
CA SER A 204 9.02 5.43 7.40
C SER A 204 9.96 5.02 6.26
N GLU A 205 10.46 3.79 6.30
CA GLU A 205 11.25 3.25 5.17
C GLU A 205 10.45 3.26 3.86
N TYR A 206 9.16 2.96 3.92
CA TYR A 206 8.28 3.06 2.76
C TYR A 206 8.19 4.49 2.22
N ASP A 207 8.04 5.50 3.08
CA ASP A 207 8.02 6.91 2.67
C ASP A 207 9.29 7.27 1.90
N LYS A 208 10.46 6.88 2.43
CA LYS A 208 11.75 7.13 1.78
C LYS A 208 11.82 6.47 0.40
N GLN A 209 11.43 5.19 0.33
CA GLN A 209 11.44 4.43 -0.91
C GLN A 209 10.51 5.02 -1.97
N ILE A 210 9.26 5.34 -1.62
CA ILE A 210 8.30 5.86 -2.61
C ILE A 210 8.73 7.24 -3.11
N ILE A 211 9.21 8.13 -2.22
CA ILE A 211 9.71 9.47 -2.61
C ILE A 211 10.91 9.34 -3.54
N LEU A 212 11.88 8.49 -3.19
CA LEU A 212 13.06 8.28 -4.02
C LEU A 212 12.69 7.68 -5.38
N PHE A 213 11.80 6.68 -5.39
CA PHE A 213 11.35 6.02 -6.61
C PHE A 213 10.65 6.99 -7.57
N VAL A 214 9.68 7.78 -7.10
CA VAL A 214 8.98 8.73 -7.98
C VAL A 214 9.92 9.82 -8.49
N LYS A 215 10.93 10.20 -7.69
CA LYS A 215 11.95 11.17 -8.12
C LYS A 215 12.81 10.63 -9.25
N VAL A 216 13.33 9.43 -9.07
CA VAL A 216 14.13 8.71 -10.08
C VAL A 216 13.30 8.47 -11.34
N ALA A 217 12.07 8.01 -11.19
CA ALA A 217 11.16 7.77 -12.28
C ALA A 217 10.85 9.05 -13.07
N SER A 218 10.54 10.16 -12.40
CA SER A 218 10.31 11.46 -13.05
C SER A 218 11.52 11.87 -13.88
N VAL A 219 12.72 11.84 -13.30
CA VAL A 219 13.97 12.19 -14.01
C VAL A 219 14.21 11.30 -15.24
N ALA A 220 14.01 9.98 -15.10
CA ALA A 220 14.26 9.03 -16.17
C ALA A 220 13.22 9.04 -17.29
N THR A 221 12.05 9.66 -17.07
CA THR A 221 10.88 9.57 -17.96
C THR A 221 10.38 10.91 -18.49
N GLU A 222 11.17 11.98 -18.31
CA GLU A 222 10.79 13.35 -18.63
C GLU A 222 9.50 13.78 -17.90
N ASP A 223 9.47 13.53 -16.60
CA ASP A 223 8.33 13.80 -15.72
C ASP A 223 7.08 13.02 -16.13
N PHE A 224 7.25 11.70 -16.32
CA PHE A 224 6.19 10.74 -16.69
C PHE A 224 5.55 10.98 -18.06
N LYS A 225 6.16 11.80 -18.94
CA LYS A 225 5.67 11.99 -20.32
C LYS A 225 5.88 10.76 -21.20
N THR A 226 6.95 10.01 -20.94
CA THR A 226 7.32 8.84 -21.75
C THR A 226 6.81 7.52 -21.17
N CYS A 227 6.48 7.48 -19.87
CA CYS A 227 5.98 6.29 -19.18
C CYS A 227 4.88 6.65 -18.17
N ASN A 228 3.80 5.86 -18.13
CA ASN A 228 2.80 5.95 -17.08
C ASN A 228 3.37 5.45 -15.74
N ALA A 229 2.94 6.06 -14.62
CA ALA A 229 3.36 5.74 -13.26
C ALA A 229 3.07 4.29 -12.83
N THR A 230 2.08 3.63 -13.42
CA THR A 230 1.74 2.23 -13.13
C THR A 230 2.39 1.22 -14.09
N ASP A 231 3.02 1.70 -15.18
CA ASP A 231 3.70 0.83 -16.14
C ASP A 231 5.13 0.52 -15.67
N GLN A 232 5.24 -0.48 -14.80
CA GLN A 232 6.52 -0.92 -14.24
C GLN A 232 7.54 -1.35 -15.31
N LYS A 233 7.11 -1.90 -16.45
CA LYS A 233 8.03 -2.32 -17.51
C LYS A 233 8.61 -1.11 -18.22
N CYS A 234 7.78 -0.11 -18.49
CA CYS A 234 8.23 1.16 -19.04
C CYS A 234 9.18 1.86 -18.06
N LEU A 235 8.77 2.01 -16.80
CA LEU A 235 9.57 2.66 -15.76
C LEU A 235 10.93 1.99 -15.57
N SER A 236 10.97 0.66 -15.41
CA SER A 236 12.24 -0.07 -15.27
C SER A 236 13.13 0.08 -16.49
N SER A 237 12.59 0.02 -17.71
CA SER A 237 13.35 0.23 -18.93
C SER A 237 13.85 1.67 -19.07
N ALA A 238 13.07 2.66 -18.65
CA ALA A 238 13.47 4.06 -18.69
C ALA A 238 14.60 4.34 -17.68
N ILE A 239 14.46 3.85 -16.45
CA ILE A 239 15.48 3.95 -15.40
C ILE A 239 16.77 3.27 -15.84
N SER A 240 16.70 2.07 -16.43
CA SER A 240 17.90 1.38 -16.92
C SER A 240 18.59 2.13 -18.07
N LYS A 241 17.81 2.73 -18.98
CA LYS A 241 18.33 3.52 -20.11
C LYS A 241 18.93 4.85 -19.65
N TYR A 242 18.31 5.50 -18.66
CA TYR A 242 18.84 6.73 -18.06
C TYR A 242 20.21 6.46 -17.45
N GLY A 243 20.40 5.28 -16.85
CA GLY A 243 21.70 4.75 -16.50
C GLY A 243 22.20 5.24 -15.14
N GLU A 244 22.92 4.36 -14.47
CA GLU A 244 23.40 4.51 -13.10
C GLU A 244 24.23 5.79 -12.89
N ASN A 245 25.21 6.06 -13.76
CA ASN A 245 26.08 7.24 -13.60
C ASN A 245 25.29 8.55 -13.68
N ASN A 246 24.22 8.60 -14.48
CA ASN A 246 23.37 9.77 -14.58
C ASN A 246 22.50 9.91 -13.32
N LEU A 247 21.98 8.81 -12.77
CA LEU A 247 21.26 8.83 -11.49
C LEU A 247 22.15 9.32 -10.35
N LYS A 248 23.36 8.76 -10.23
CA LYS A 248 24.33 9.14 -9.20
C LYS A 248 24.68 10.61 -9.27
N ASN A 249 24.77 11.20 -10.45
CA ASN A 249 25.23 12.58 -10.64
C ASN A 249 24.10 13.61 -10.69
N ASN A 250 22.85 13.17 -10.73
CA ASN A 250 21.69 14.07 -10.76
C ASN A 250 21.55 14.85 -9.43
N GLU A 251 21.60 16.18 -9.51
CA GLU A 251 21.55 17.05 -8.33
C GLU A 251 20.24 16.93 -7.54
N GLU A 252 19.10 16.73 -8.22
CA GLU A 252 17.81 16.61 -7.54
C GLU A 252 17.69 15.30 -6.78
N ILE A 253 18.19 14.20 -7.36
CA ILE A 253 18.21 12.88 -6.71
C ILE A 253 19.12 12.92 -5.49
N LYS A 254 20.34 13.47 -5.62
CA LYS A 254 21.28 13.64 -4.49
C LYS A 254 20.64 14.44 -3.35
N ALA A 255 20.00 15.56 -3.68
CA ALA A 255 19.38 16.43 -2.70
C ALA A 255 18.24 15.71 -1.93
N VAL A 256 17.43 14.90 -2.62
CA VAL A 256 16.38 14.09 -1.99
C VAL A 256 16.96 13.01 -1.09
N MET A 257 17.99 12.29 -1.54
CA MET A 257 18.66 11.25 -0.74
C MET A 257 19.27 11.83 0.54
N GLU A 258 20.01 12.93 0.43
CA GLU A 258 20.59 13.64 1.57
C GLU A 258 19.49 14.07 2.55
N LYS A 259 18.38 14.64 2.03
CA LYS A 259 17.27 15.09 2.87
C LYS A 259 16.62 13.95 3.64
N LEU A 260 16.47 12.78 3.00
CA LEU A 260 15.82 11.61 3.59
C LEU A 260 16.76 10.78 4.48
N GLY A 261 18.06 11.13 4.55
CA GLY A 261 19.07 10.34 5.25
C GLY A 261 19.21 8.94 4.64
N VAL A 262 19.00 8.83 3.32
CA VAL A 262 19.25 7.59 2.58
C VAL A 262 20.71 7.66 2.13
N GLU A 263 21.58 7.03 2.91
CA GLU A 263 22.95 6.85 2.47
C GLU A 263 22.98 5.91 1.25
N PRO A 264 23.84 6.18 0.26
CA PRO A 264 24.15 5.17 -0.73
C PRO A 264 24.81 4.00 -0.02
N ALA A 265 24.13 2.85 0.03
CA ALA A 265 24.55 1.73 0.85
C ALA A 265 26.00 1.35 0.53
N THR A 266 26.90 1.33 1.52
CA THR A 266 28.15 0.59 1.42
C THR A 266 27.81 -0.88 1.60
N LEU A 267 28.00 -1.69 0.56
CA LEU A 267 27.89 -3.15 0.65
C LEU A 267 29.20 -3.66 1.26
N GLU A 268 29.21 -3.95 2.56
CA GLU A 268 30.05 -5.05 3.03
C GLU A 268 29.36 -6.36 2.62
N ILE A 269 30.11 -7.16 1.85
CA ILE A 269 29.72 -8.47 1.31
C ILE A 269 29.54 -9.48 2.44
#